data_AF-A0A920R066-F1
#
_entry.id   AF-A0A920R066-F1
#
_cell.length_a   1.000
_cell.length_b   1.000
_cell.length_c   1.000
_cell.angle_alpha   90.00
_cell.angle_beta   90.00
_cell.angle_gamma   90.00
#
_symmetry.space_group_name_H-M   'P 1'
#
loop_
_entity.id
_entity.type
_entity.pdbx_description
1 polymer ?
#
loop_
_entity_poly.entity_id
_entity_poly.type
_entity_poly.pdbx_seq_one_letter_code
_entity_poly.pdbx_strand_id
1 'polypeptide(L)' 'MIGSPFAKCEEAPAHGYHWGMATWHDSLPRGTRINMGTEYSLNQLLYGPSSRTDGTLNLVGALQV' A
#
# COMPACT_ATOMS: atom_id res chain seq x y z
N MET A 1 -7.65 6.90 5.89
CA MET A 1 -7.50 5.51 5.43
C MET A 1 -6.20 5.41 4.66
N ILE A 2 -5.38 4.38 4.92
CA ILE A 2 -4.08 4.15 4.28
C ILE A 2 -4.22 3.01 3.27
N GLY A 3 -4.01 3.29 1.98
CA GLY A 3 -4.24 2.34 0.88
C GLY A 3 -2.98 1.89 0.16
N SER A 4 -2.13 2.83 -0.27
CA SER A 4 -0.94 2.54 -1.07
C SER A 4 0.04 1.55 -0.43
N PRO A 5 0.35 1.61 0.88
CA PRO A 5 1.23 0.61 1.51
C PRO A 5 0.61 -0.79 1.48
N PHE A 6 -0.69 -0.91 1.76
CA PHE A 6 -1.39 -2.20 1.70
C PHE A 6 -1.47 -2.76 0.29
N ALA A 7 -1.51 -1.92 -0.74
CA ALA A 7 -1.52 -2.38 -2.12
C ALA A 7 -0.23 -3.12 -2.51
N LYS A 8 0.88 -2.84 -1.81
CA LYS A 8 2.19 -3.50 -2.02
C LYS A 8 2.32 -4.83 -1.24
N CYS A 9 1.32 -5.22 -0.47
CA CYS A 9 1.34 -6.49 0.27
C CYS A 9 1.15 -7.69 -0.65
N GLU A 10 1.81 -8.81 -0.35
CA GLU A 10 1.61 -10.10 -1.05
C GLU A 10 0.16 -10.58 -1.01
N GLU A 11 -0.54 -10.28 0.09
CA GLU A 11 -1.94 -10.61 0.34
C GLU A 11 -2.90 -9.61 -0.31
N ALA A 12 -2.39 -8.53 -0.93
CA ALA A 12 -3.22 -7.55 -1.60
C ALA A 12 -3.89 -8.19 -2.83
N PRO A 13 -5.23 -8.11 -2.96
CA PRO A 13 -5.95 -8.76 -4.07
C PRO A 13 -5.61 -8.17 -5.44
N ALA A 14 -5.06 -6.96 -5.45
CA ALA A 14 -4.65 -6.25 -6.65
C ALA A 14 -3.16 -6.44 -6.97
N HIS A 15 -2.41 -7.30 -6.26
CA HIS A 15 -1.02 -7.68 -6.56
C HIS A 15 -0.09 -6.50 -6.92
N GLY A 16 -0.06 -5.46 -6.08
CA GLY A 16 0.78 -4.28 -6.30
C GLY A 16 0.11 -3.13 -7.06
N TYR A 17 -1.13 -3.29 -7.52
CA TYR A 17 -1.88 -2.19 -8.12
C TYR A 17 -2.68 -1.41 -7.08
N HIS A 18 -2.63 -0.08 -7.19
CA HIS A 18 -3.42 0.83 -6.38
C HIS A 18 -4.14 1.84 -7.28
N TRP A 19 -5.32 2.30 -6.85
CA TRP A 19 -6.03 3.41 -7.46
C TRP A 19 -6.71 4.22 -6.36
N GLY A 20 -6.88 5.52 -6.62
CA GLY A 20 -7.62 6.40 -5.71
C GLY A 20 -9.10 6.01 -5.61
N MET A 21 -9.82 6.64 -4.68
CA MET A 21 -11.24 6.37 -4.42
C MET A 21 -12.17 6.61 -5.62
N ALA A 22 -11.71 7.36 -6.63
CA ALA A 22 -12.43 7.53 -7.86
C ALA A 22 -12.18 6.32 -8.78
N THR A 23 -13.25 5.63 -9.16
CA THR A 23 -13.20 4.63 -10.23
C THR A 23 -12.87 5.31 -11.56
N TRP A 24 -12.12 4.61 -12.41
CA TRP A 24 -11.83 5.07 -13.76
C TRP A 24 -13.14 5.19 -14.58
N HIS A 25 -13.25 6.26 -15.38
CA HIS A 25 -14.39 6.53 -16.27
C HIS A 25 -13.88 7.27 -17.51
N ASP A 26 -14.25 6.82 -18.70
CA ASP A 26 -13.73 7.37 -19.97
C ASP A 26 -13.94 8.88 -20.12
N SER A 27 -15.15 9.35 -19.79
CA SER A 27 -15.52 10.76 -19.93
C SER A 27 -15.06 11.63 -18.76
N LEU A 28 -14.61 11.02 -17.66
CA LEU A 28 -14.23 11.74 -16.44
C LEU A 28 -13.17 10.93 -15.65
N PRO A 29 -11.94 10.84 -16.17
CA PRO A 29 -10.89 10.00 -15.61
C PRO A 29 -10.37 10.60 -14.29
N ARG A 30 -11.05 10.30 -13.19
CA ARG A 30 -10.70 10.75 -11.84
C ARG A 30 -9.85 9.75 -11.05
N GLY A 31 -9.73 8.52 -11.58
CA GLY A 31 -8.94 7.44 -11.00
C GLY A 31 -7.80 7.04 -11.91
N THR A 32 -6.58 7.09 -11.39
CA THR A 32 -5.39 6.54 -12.06
C THR A 32 -5.03 5.22 -11.41
N ARG A 33 -4.99 4.14 -12.20
CA ARG A 33 -4.41 2.87 -11.77
C ARG A 33 -2.89 2.99 -11.84
N ILE A 34 -2.23 2.77 -10.71
CA ILE A 34 -0.78 2.87 -10.56
C ILE A 34 -0.25 1.47 -10.22
N ASN A 35 0.77 1.03 -10.95
CA ASN A 35 1.53 -0.15 -10.58
C ASN A 35 2.62 0.26 -9.59
N MET A 36 2.52 -0.23 -8.36
CA MET A 36 3.48 0.04 -7.30
C MET A 36 4.34 -1.19 -6.97
N GLY A 37 4.04 -2.36 -7.55
CA GLY A 37 4.70 -3.63 -7.26
C GLY A 37 4.25 -4.27 -5.94
N THR A 38 4.60 -5.53 -5.76
CA THR A 38 4.44 -6.28 -4.50
C THR A 38 5.81 -6.37 -3.82
N GLU A 39 5.93 -5.94 -2.57
CA GLU A 39 7.24 -5.76 -1.91
C GLU A 39 7.38 -6.50 -0.56
N TYR A 40 6.29 -6.77 0.16
CA TYR A 40 6.34 -7.29 1.53
C TYR A 40 5.04 -8.01 1.91
N SER A 41 5.05 -8.78 3.00
CA SER A 41 3.82 -9.34 3.57
C SER A 41 3.06 -8.30 4.41
N LEU A 42 1.77 -8.53 4.62
CA LEU A 42 0.94 -7.74 5.52
C LEU A 42 1.50 -7.74 6.94
N ASN A 43 2.03 -8.88 7.39
CA ASN A 43 2.66 -9.00 8.71
C ASN A 43 3.86 -8.07 8.83
N GLN A 44 4.73 -8.05 7.82
CA GLN A 44 5.91 -7.19 7.79
C GLN A 44 5.54 -5.70 7.72
N LEU A 45 4.50 -5.34 6.96
CA LEU A 45 3.99 -3.96 6.93
C LEU A 45 3.55 -3.49 8.33
N LEU A 46 2.80 -4.31 9.05
CA LEU A 46 2.23 -3.93 10.34
C LEU A 46 3.22 -4.02 11.49
N TYR A 47 4.00 -5.11 11.57
CA TYR A 47 4.79 -5.46 12.75
C TYR A 47 6.30 -5.53 12.50
N GLY A 48 6.74 -5.38 11.24
CA GLY A 48 8.14 -5.48 10.87
C GLY A 48 8.67 -6.92 10.75
N PRO A 49 10.01 -7.10 10.72
CA PRO A 49 11.04 -6.08 10.87
C PRO A 49 11.04 -5.06 9.73
N SER A 50 11.32 -3.79 10.05
CA SER A 50 11.50 -2.77 9.02
C SER A 50 12.90 -2.91 8.42
N SER A 51 12.97 -3.07 7.10
CA SER A 51 14.23 -3.02 6.33
C SER A 51 14.55 -1.60 5.84
N ARG A 52 13.68 -0.62 6.12
CA ARG A 52 13.78 0.77 5.66
C ARG A 52 13.60 1.76 6.80
N THR A 53 14.11 2.97 6.62
CA THR A 53 14.02 4.08 7.58
C THR A 53 13.01 5.16 7.17
N ASP A 54 12.24 4.92 6.10
CA ASP A 54 11.29 5.88 5.52
C ASP A 54 9.88 5.85 6.17
N GLY A 55 9.69 5.02 7.20
CA GLY A 55 8.42 4.88 7.91
C GLY A 55 7.34 4.14 7.13
N THR A 56 7.69 3.42 6.05
CA THR A 56 6.72 2.68 5.23
C THR A 56 6.45 1.25 5.72
N LEU A 57 7.17 0.79 6.75
CA LEU A 57 7.08 -0.54 7.35
C LEU A 57 7.05 -0.44 8.88
N ASN A 58 6.60 -1.52 9.52
CA ASN A 58 6.38 -1.59 10.97
C ASN A 58 5.47 -0.45 11.47
N LEU A 59 4.30 -0.31 10.85
CA LEU A 59 3.35 0.77 11.15
C LEU A 59 2.87 0.76 12.61
N VAL A 60 2.72 -0.42 13.22
CA VAL A 60 2.32 -0.52 14.62
C VAL A 60 3.45 -0.08 15.54
N GLY A 61 4.69 -0.52 15.28
CA GLY A 61 5.85 -0.08 16.06
C GLY A 61 6.07 1.43 15.99
N ALA A 62 5.82 2.04 14.82
CA ALA A 62 5.92 3.48 14.62
C ALA A 62 4.90 4.31 15.43
N LEU A 63 3.81 3.69 15.92
CA LEU A 63 2.79 4.37 16.73
C LEU A 63 2.98 4.18 18.25
N GLN A 64 3.87 3.29 18.66
CA GLN A 64 4.12 2.99 20.08
C GLN A 64 5.24 3.83 20.69
N VAL A 65 5.86 4.70 19.88
CA VAL A 65 6.94 5.61 20.27
C VAL A 65 6.43 6.99 20.66
#